data_AF-A0A1H1IAK1-F1
#
_entry.id   AF-A0A1H1IAK1-F1
#
_cell.length_a   1.000
_cell.length_b   1.000
_cell.length_c   1.000
_cell.angle_alpha   90.00
_cell.angle_beta   90.00
_cell.angle_gamma   90.00
#
_symmetry.space_group_name_H-M   'P 1'
#
loop_
_entity.id
_entity.type
_entity.pdbx_description
1 polymer ?
#
loop_
_entity_poly.entity_id
_entity_poly.type
_entity_poly.pdbx_seq_one_letter_code
_entity_poly.pdbx_strand_id
1 'polypeptide(L)'
;MLTTRPCTATCVLEGMPVTLTFYPDNGVLRIADPTGTCIRETRWHSSWRALLDEFSQFNQRAEAENAAEGFGEVTGRLDEQRSNQPMQNMALA
;
A
#
# COMPACT_ATOMS: atom_id res chain seq x y z
N MET A 1 -32.20 1.36 22.42
CA MET A 1 -30.74 1.64 22.40
C MET A 1 -30.17 0.99 21.16
N LEU A 2 -29.82 1.77 20.14
CA LEU A 2 -29.24 1.25 18.90
C LEU A 2 -27.80 0.85 19.22
N THR A 3 -27.57 -0.40 19.62
CA THR A 3 -26.22 -0.96 19.75
C THR A 3 -25.59 -0.94 18.36
N THR A 4 -24.94 0.17 18.02
CA THR A 4 -24.21 0.32 16.77
C THR A 4 -23.02 -0.61 16.87
N ARG A 5 -23.13 -1.76 16.18
CA ARG A 5 -22.10 -2.78 16.15
C ARG A 5 -20.75 -2.12 15.86
N PRO A 6 -19.69 -2.45 16.64
CA PRO A 6 -18.37 -1.93 16.36
C PRO A 6 -17.97 -2.32 14.93
N CYS A 7 -17.40 -1.37 14.21
CA CYS A 7 -16.87 -1.62 12.88
C CYS A 7 -15.42 -2.09 13.03
N THR A 8 -15.09 -3.25 12.48
CA THR A 8 -13.75 -3.83 12.58
C THR A 8 -13.16 -4.01 11.18
N ALA A 9 -11.90 -3.61 11.00
CA ALA A 9 -11.11 -3.93 9.82
C ALA A 9 -9.71 -4.37 10.23
N THR A 10 -9.11 -5.20 9.39
CA THR A 10 -7.71 -5.60 9.53
C THR A 10 -6.91 -4.90 8.44
N CYS A 11 -5.77 -4.31 8.79
CA CYS A 11 -4.86 -3.74 7.81
C CYS A 11 -3.42 -4.12 8.14
N VAL A 12 -2.53 -4.09 7.16
CA VAL A 12 -1.13 -4.44 7.32
C VAL A 12 -0.31 -3.15 7.37
N LEU A 13 0.39 -2.91 8.48
CA LEU A 13 1.33 -1.80 8.66
C LEU A 13 2.74 -2.38 8.75
N GLU A 14 3.64 -1.98 7.86
CA GLU A 14 5.03 -2.46 7.83
C GLU A 14 5.16 -3.99 7.83
N GLY A 15 4.25 -4.69 7.13
CA GLY A 15 4.21 -6.15 7.10
C GLY A 15 3.53 -6.81 8.31
N MET A 16 3.07 -6.04 9.30
CA MET A 16 2.38 -6.53 10.50
C MET A 16 0.86 -6.32 10.42
N PRO A 17 0.03 -7.37 10.55
CA PRO A 17 -1.42 -7.26 10.43
C PRO A 17 -2.06 -6.70 11.71
N VAL A 18 -2.39 -5.43 11.72
CA VAL A 18 -3.08 -4.74 12.83
C VAL A 18 -4.60 -4.79 12.67
N THR A 19 -5.31 -4.83 13.80
CA THR A 19 -6.77 -4.81 13.87
C THR A 19 -7.27 -3.44 14.32
N LEU A 20 -8.10 -2.81 13.51
CA LEU A 20 -8.75 -1.54 13.77
C LEU A 20 -10.20 -1.79 14.21
N THR A 21 -10.56 -1.33 15.40
CA THR A 21 -11.93 -1.46 15.94
C THR A 21 -12.49 -0.07 16.26
N PHE A 22 -13.54 0.33 15.56
CA PHE A 22 -14.23 1.60 15.75
C PHE A 22 -15.56 1.40 16.49
N TYR A 23 -15.72 2.16 17.58
CA TYR A 23 -16.91 2.20 18.41
C TYR A 23 -17.70 3.47 18.10
N PRO A 24 -18.71 3.40 17.23
CA PRO A 24 -19.53 4.56 16.85
C PRO A 24 -20.30 5.19 18.01
N ASP A 25 -20.54 4.44 19.09
CA ASP A 25 -21.22 4.92 20.30
C ASP A 25 -20.44 6.06 21.00
N ASN A 26 -19.11 5.94 21.05
CA ASN A 26 -18.23 6.88 21.76
C ASN A 26 -17.22 7.58 20.84
N GLY A 27 -17.21 7.25 19.54
CA GLY A 27 -16.22 7.73 18.58
C GLY A 27 -14.80 7.23 18.87
N VAL A 28 -14.66 6.09 19.54
CA VAL A 28 -13.35 5.54 19.93
C VAL A 28 -12.84 4.62 18.83
N LEU A 29 -11.61 4.84 18.40
CA LEU A 29 -10.87 3.95 17.52
C LEU A 29 -9.77 3.25 18.32
N ARG A 30 -9.79 1.92 18.32
CA ARG A 30 -8.73 1.08 18.87
C ARG A 30 -7.91 0.44 17.77
N ILE A 31 -6.60 0.47 17.94
CA ILE A 31 -5.62 -0.19 17.09
C ILE A 31 -4.99 -1.28 17.95
N ALA A 32 -5.16 -2.53 17.53
CA ALA A 32 -4.62 -3.70 18.19
C ALA A 32 -3.60 -4.41 17.29
N ASP A 33 -2.54 -4.90 17.91
CA ASP A 33 -1.54 -5.79 17.33
C ASP A 33 -2.18 -7.15 16.95
N PRO A 34 -1.59 -7.95 16.05
CA PRO A 34 -2.03 -9.33 15.78
C PRO A 34 -2.11 -10.23 17.02
N THR A 35 -1.37 -9.92 18.09
CA THR A 35 -1.48 -10.60 19.39
C THR A 35 -2.75 -10.25 20.18
N GLY A 36 -3.55 -9.28 19.69
CA GLY A 36 -4.72 -8.74 20.37
C GLY A 36 -4.40 -7.63 21.38
N THR A 37 -3.12 -7.25 21.50
CA THR A 37 -2.69 -6.16 22.39
C THR A 37 -3.12 -4.81 21.83
N CYS A 38 -3.85 -4.01 22.60
CA CYS A 38 -4.21 -2.65 22.19
C CYS A 38 -2.96 -1.76 22.18
N ILE A 39 -2.47 -1.42 20.99
CA ILE A 39 -1.31 -0.56 20.78
C ILE A 39 -1.70 0.90 21.04
N ARG A 40 -2.86 1.30 20.51
CA ARG A 40 -3.27 2.70 20.55
C ARG A 40 -4.78 2.84 20.58
N GLU A 41 -5.26 3.74 21.41
CA GLU A 41 -6.64 4.20 21.43
C GLU A 41 -6.65 5.69 21.08
N THR A 42 -7.51 6.10 20.14
CA THR A 42 -7.68 7.50 19.76
C THR A 42 -9.16 7.83 19.59
N ARG A 43 -9.50 9.12 19.65
CA ARG A 43 -10.85 9.61 19.37
C ARG A 43 -10.94 10.02 17.91
N TRP A 44 -11.87 9.41 17.20
CA TRP A 44 -12.16 9.73 15.80
C TRP A 44 -13.54 10.37 15.71
N HIS A 45 -13.55 11.63 15.29
CA HIS A 45 -14.76 12.46 15.25
C HIS A 45 -15.55 12.33 13.95
N SER A 46 -15.04 11.58 12.97
CA SER A 46 -15.64 11.39 11.65
C SER A 46 -16.22 9.98 11.47
N SER A 47 -16.82 9.70 10.31
CA SER A 47 -17.37 8.38 10.00
C SER A 47 -16.28 7.32 9.80
N TRP A 48 -16.61 6.05 10.07
CA TRP A 48 -15.74 4.89 9.79
C TRP A 48 -15.24 4.85 8.34
N ARG A 49 -16.08 5.21 7.37
CA ARG A 49 -15.70 5.26 5.95
C ARG A 49 -14.63 6.32 5.67
N ALA A 50 -14.72 7.48 6.32
CA ALA A 50 -13.71 8.53 6.18
C ALA A 50 -12.37 8.08 6.78
N LEU A 51 -12.41 7.30 7.85
CA LEU A 51 -11.20 6.71 8.43
C LEU A 51 -10.53 5.73 7.46
N LEU A 52 -11.29 4.84 6.84
CA LEU A 52 -10.75 3.89 5.86
C LEU A 52 -10.18 4.60 4.62
N ASP A 53 -10.83 5.67 4.18
CA ASP A 53 -10.38 6.46 3.04
C ASP A 53 -9.02 7.15 3.34
N GLU A 54 -8.92 7.84 4.48
CA GLU A 54 -7.67 8.46 4.94
C GLU A 54 -6.56 7.42 5.14
N PHE A 55 -6.91 6.25 5.70
CA PHE A 55 -5.94 5.16 5.88
C PHE A 55 -5.46 4.59 4.54
N SER A 56 -6.36 4.41 3.58
CA SER A 56 -6.02 3.98 2.23
C SER A 56 -5.12 5.00 1.54
N GLN A 57 -5.39 6.30 1.70
CA GLN A 57 -4.53 7.36 1.16
C GLN A 57 -3.15 7.38 1.84
N PHE A 58 -3.08 7.16 3.15
CA PHE A 58 -1.82 7.08 3.89
C PHE A 58 -0.97 5.89 3.41
N ASN A 59 -1.58 4.71 3.25
CA ASN A 59 -0.87 3.53 2.76
C ASN A 59 -0.32 3.74 1.34
N GLN A 60 -1.12 4.33 0.45
CA GLN A 60 -0.69 4.64 -0.92
C GLN A 60 0.50 5.62 -0.96
N ARG A 61 0.57 6.59 -0.03
CA ARG A 61 1.72 7.49 0.07
C ARG A 61 2.97 6.79 0.60
N ALA A 62 2.83 5.95 1.62
CA ALA A 62 3.95 5.17 2.17
C ALA A 62 4.56 4.22 1.12
N GLU A 63 3.73 3.60 0.28
CA GLU A 63 4.18 2.77 -0.82
C GLU A 63 4.84 3.59 -1.95
N ALA A 64 4.31 4.78 -2.26
CA ALA A 64 4.90 5.67 -3.27
C ALA A 64 6.27 6.22 -2.84
N GLU A 65 6.47 6.52 -1.55
CA GLU A 65 7.78 6.94 -1.01
C GLU A 65 8.80 5.80 -1.06
N ASN A 66 8.41 4.56 -0.73
CA ASN A 66 9.29 3.39 -0.87
C ASN A 66 9.60 3.03 -2.33
N ALA A 67 8.66 3.25 -3.26
CA ALA A 67 8.89 3.01 -4.69
C ALA A 67 9.81 4.06 -5.33
N ALA A 68 9.86 5.28 -4.79
CA ALA A 68 10.72 6.35 -5.28
C ALA A 68 12.21 6.13 -4.94
N GLU A 69 12.53 5.41 -3.85
CA GLU A 69 13.92 5.09 -3.49
C GLU A 69 14.47 3.82 -4.17
N GLY A 70 13.63 3.04 -4.88
CA GLY A 70 13.99 1.74 -5.46
C GLY A 70 14.25 1.70 -6.98
N PHE A 71 14.10 2.81 -7.71
CA PHE A 71 14.24 2.84 -9.18
C PHE A 71 15.48 3.63 -9.64
N GLY A 72 16.65 3.26 -9.09
CA GLY A 72 17.93 3.86 -9.45
C GLY A 72 18.81 3.07 -10.45
N GLU A 73 18.55 1.79 -10.76
CA GLU A 73 19.57 1.02 -11.50
C GLU A 73 19.09 -0.20 -12.32
N VAL A 74 18.02 -0.13 -13.13
CA VAL A 74 17.82 -1.17 -14.18
C VAL A 74 17.14 -0.65 -15.45
N THR A 75 17.50 0.52 -15.95
CA THR A 75 17.19 0.89 -17.35
C THR A 75 18.47 1.28 -18.06
N GLY A 76 19.21 0.29 -18.53
CA GLY A 76 20.44 0.52 -19.28
C GLY A 76 21.09 -0.73 -19.85
N ARG A 77 20.32 -1.74 -20.28
CA ARG A 77 20.89 -2.88 -21.03
C ARG A 77 20.00 -3.37 -22.17
N LEU A 78 19.52 -2.46 -23.01
CA LEU A 78 18.94 -2.87 -24.28
C LEU A 78 19.19 -1.84 -25.40
N ASP A 79 20.45 -1.45 -25.60
CA ASP A 79 20.85 -0.73 -26.81
C ASP A 79 22.23 -1.20 -27.30
N GLU A 80 22.38 -2.50 -27.58
CA GLU A 80 23.58 -2.97 -28.29
C GLU A 80 23.33 -4.25 -29.13
N GLN A 81 22.23 -4.28 -29.90
CA GLN A 81 21.92 -5.48 -30.70
C GLN A 81 21.35 -5.22 -32.10
N ARG A 82 21.35 -3.98 -32.61
CA ARG A 82 20.69 -3.67 -33.89
C ARG A 82 21.49 -2.92 -34.95
N SER A 83 22.83 -3.04 -34.99
CA SER A 83 23.57 -2.35 -36.07
C SER A 83 24.80 -3.07 -36.63
N ASN A 84 24.84 -4.40 -36.65
CA ASN A 84 25.93 -5.10 -37.34
C ASN A 84 25.50 -6.35 -38.12
N GLN A 85 24.69 -6.17 -39.18
CA GLN A 85 24.64 -7.13 -40.29
C GLN A 85 25.05 -6.43 -41.60
N PRO A 86 26.26 -6.71 -42.14
CA PRO A 86 26.58 -6.38 -43.52
C PRO A 86 25.85 -7.35 -44.46
N MET A 87 25.12 -6.79 -45.44
CA MET A 87 24.52 -7.54 -46.56
C MET A 87 25.60 -8.30 -47.31
N GLN A 88 25.62 -9.64 -47.16
CA GLN A 88 26.40 -10.52 -48.02
C GLN A 88 25.53 -11.00 -49.18
N ASN A 89 25.96 -10.61 -50.38
CA ASN A 89 25.92 -11.33 -51.65
C ASN A 89 24.75 -12.31 -51.92
N MET A 90 23.90 -11.93 -52.87
CA MET A 90 23.35 -12.90 -53.81
C MET A 90 23.82 -12.55 -55.22
N ALA A 91 24.74 -13.38 -55.71
CA ALA A 91 25.14 -13.47 -57.10
C ALA A 91 23.97 -14.05 -57.93
N LEU A 92 23.68 -13.42 -59.07
CA LEU A 92 22.81 -13.96 -60.11
C LEU A 92 23.71 -14.56 -61.19
N ALA A 93 23.50 -15.86 -61.44
CA ALA A 93 23.94 -16.58 -62.63
C ALA A 93 22.91 -16.42 -63.75
#